data_AF-A0A7S1QAS7-F1
#
_entry.id   AF-A0A7S1QAS7-F1
#
_cell.length_a   1.000
_cell.length_b   1.000
_cell.length_c   1.000
_cell.angle_alpha   90.00
_cell.angle_beta   90.00
_cell.angle_gamma   90.00
#
_symmetry.space_group_name_H-M   'P 1'
#
loop_
_entity.id
_entity.type
_entity.pdbx_description
1 polymer ?
#
loop_
_entity_poly.entity_id
_entity_poly.type
_entity_poly.pdbx_seq_one_letter_code
_entity_poly.pdbx_strand_id
1 'polypeptide(L)'
;GNIVACIVAAAAGVGTFFGDIDYTVLFVTHLCFANTISAMGFVLAAVFSRSRVAALVGPLLLFVTTVPHYAIPQNTSVQIRYAISVLPCTAYAQAIDQFTQYATNGMRFSWSDVWDGDYSCAAALLFMLGDFIFYMLLALYLDLVVPGEHGRPRHPLFFLPARWRCHTTSKSALRRQRAARPIPPLPLAEPHDVPRDPSGSFAYAPTCSSSRRQTGVVDA
;
A
#
# COMPACT_ATOMS: atom_id res chain seq x y z
N GLY A 1 -9.01 10.52 0.00
CA GLY A 1 -9.01 9.92 -1.35
C GLY A 1 -8.34 10.86 -2.32
N ASN A 2 -7.63 10.35 -3.32
CA ASN A 2 -6.75 11.12 -4.22
C ASN A 2 -7.40 12.38 -4.79
N ILE A 3 -8.70 12.34 -5.13
CA ILE A 3 -9.48 13.49 -5.61
C ILE A 3 -9.41 14.68 -4.65
N VAL A 4 -9.61 14.45 -3.34
CA VAL A 4 -9.57 15.52 -2.32
C VAL A 4 -8.16 16.12 -2.22
N ALA A 5 -7.13 15.27 -2.26
CA ALA A 5 -5.74 15.75 -2.25
C ALA A 5 -5.44 16.61 -3.49
N CYS A 6 -5.97 16.25 -4.66
CA CYS A 6 -5.79 17.01 -5.89
C CYS A 6 -6.54 18.35 -5.87
N ILE A 7 -7.75 18.40 -5.30
CA ILE A 7 -8.49 19.66 -5.11
C ILE A 7 -7.70 20.60 -4.20
N VAL A 8 -7.18 20.09 -3.08
CA VAL A 8 -6.36 20.88 -2.15
C VAL A 8 -5.07 21.35 -2.81
N ALA A 9 -4.39 20.47 -3.56
CA ALA A 9 -3.16 20.83 -4.27
C ALA A 9 -3.41 21.88 -5.37
N ALA A 10 -4.50 21.75 -6.13
CA ALA A 10 -4.89 22.74 -7.12
C ALA A 10 -5.22 24.09 -6.46
N ALA A 11 -5.99 24.09 -5.37
CA ALA A 11 -6.31 25.29 -4.59
C ALA A 11 -5.06 25.97 -4.01
N ALA A 12 -4.09 25.18 -3.51
CA ALA A 12 -2.81 25.69 -3.05
C ALA A 12 -1.97 26.27 -4.21
N GLY A 13 -2.00 25.63 -5.37
CA GLY A 13 -1.39 26.14 -6.60
C GLY A 13 -1.92 27.53 -6.99
N VAL A 14 -3.24 27.73 -6.88
CA VAL A 14 -3.89 29.04 -7.15
C VAL A 14 -3.41 30.13 -6.20
N GLY A 15 -3.23 29.80 -4.93
CA GLY A 15 -2.78 30.75 -3.91
C GLY A 15 -1.29 31.11 -3.99
N THR A 16 -0.54 30.50 -4.93
CA THR A 16 0.91 30.69 -5.09
C THR A 16 1.24 31.25 -6.48
N PHE A 17 2.49 31.10 -6.94
CA PHE A 17 3.02 31.67 -8.19
C PHE A 17 2.32 31.22 -9.49
N PHE A 18 1.40 30.25 -9.43
CA PHE A 18 0.75 29.65 -10.62
C PHE A 18 -0.63 30.22 -10.96
N GLY A 19 -0.93 31.47 -10.57
CA GLY A 19 -2.21 32.12 -10.88
C GLY A 19 -2.51 32.26 -12.38
N ASP A 20 -1.48 32.23 -13.23
CA ASP A 20 -1.59 32.32 -14.68
C ASP A 20 -1.85 30.97 -15.38
N ILE A 21 -1.77 29.86 -14.64
CA ILE A 21 -1.96 28.50 -15.20
C ILE A 21 -3.41 28.08 -15.07
N ASP A 22 -3.95 27.46 -16.12
CA ASP A 22 -5.30 26.90 -16.09
C ASP A 22 -5.45 25.81 -15.01
N TYR A 23 -6.40 26.04 -14.09
CA TYR A 23 -6.62 25.17 -12.92
C TYR A 23 -6.89 23.71 -13.28
N THR A 24 -7.56 23.48 -14.40
CA THR A 24 -7.89 22.13 -14.87
C THR A 24 -6.63 21.36 -15.23
N VAL A 25 -5.61 22.02 -15.78
CA VAL A 25 -4.35 21.35 -16.18
C VAL A 25 -3.55 20.95 -14.94
N LEU A 26 -3.43 21.85 -13.95
CA LEU A 26 -2.81 21.54 -12.66
C LEU A 26 -3.52 20.38 -11.96
N PHE A 27 -4.85 20.42 -11.94
CA PHE A 27 -5.66 19.37 -11.34
C PHE A 27 -5.42 18.00 -12.01
N VAL A 28 -5.45 17.94 -13.35
CA VAL A 28 -5.22 16.69 -14.09
C VAL A 28 -3.81 16.16 -13.88
N THR A 29 -2.79 17.03 -13.94
CA THR A 29 -1.39 16.64 -13.72
C THR A 29 -1.18 16.07 -12.32
N HIS A 30 -1.73 16.73 -11.30
CA HIS A 30 -1.63 16.24 -9.93
C HIS A 30 -2.44 14.96 -9.69
N LEU A 31 -3.59 14.82 -10.35
CA LEU A 31 -4.43 13.62 -10.29
C LEU A 31 -3.73 12.40 -10.87
N CYS A 32 -3.11 12.53 -12.05
CA CYS A 32 -2.32 11.46 -12.66
C CYS A 32 -1.16 11.06 -11.75
N PHE A 33 -0.43 12.03 -11.20
CA PHE A 33 0.67 11.77 -10.27
C PHE A 33 0.22 11.05 -9.00
N ALA A 34 -0.85 11.52 -8.34
CA ALA A 34 -1.39 10.90 -7.13
C ALA A 34 -1.88 9.46 -7.36
N ASN A 35 -2.53 9.20 -8.50
CA ASN A 35 -2.93 7.84 -8.87
C ASN A 35 -1.72 6.93 -9.10
N THR A 36 -0.67 7.44 -9.74
CA THR A 36 0.58 6.69 -9.98
C THR A 36 1.29 6.34 -8.68
N ILE A 37 1.43 7.29 -7.75
CA ILE A 37 2.00 7.04 -6.41
C ILE A 37 1.16 6.01 -5.65
N SER A 38 -0.17 6.09 -5.74
CA SER A 38 -1.05 5.12 -5.07
C SER A 38 -0.84 3.71 -5.62
N ALA A 39 -0.73 3.56 -6.94
CA ALA A 39 -0.42 2.29 -7.58
C ALA A 39 0.96 1.75 -7.17
N MET A 40 1.98 2.63 -7.14
CA MET A 40 3.31 2.28 -6.63
C MET A 40 3.25 1.81 -5.16
N GLY A 41 2.42 2.45 -4.34
CA GLY A 41 2.17 2.04 -2.96
C GLY A 41 1.54 0.64 -2.85
N PHE A 42 0.63 0.28 -3.75
CA PHE A 42 0.06 -1.07 -3.80
C PHE A 42 1.09 -2.13 -4.21
N VAL A 43 1.94 -1.83 -5.20
CA VAL A 43 3.08 -2.70 -5.56
C VAL A 43 3.99 -2.89 -4.36
N LEU A 44 4.34 -1.80 -3.66
CA LEU A 44 5.21 -1.84 -2.50
C LEU A 44 4.60 -2.68 -1.37
N ALA A 45 3.30 -2.53 -1.11
CA ALA A 45 2.59 -3.32 -0.12
C ALA A 45 2.53 -4.81 -0.50
N ALA A 46 2.41 -5.14 -1.79
CA ALA A 46 2.38 -6.52 -2.26
C ALA A 46 3.76 -7.21 -2.15
N VAL A 47 4.86 -6.48 -2.38
CA VAL A 47 6.23 -7.02 -2.23
C VAL A 47 6.63 -7.17 -0.75
N PHE A 48 6.27 -6.21 0.09
CA PHE A 48 6.73 -6.16 1.48
C PHE A 48 5.66 -6.65 2.47
N SER A 49 5.78 -7.91 2.92
CA SER A 49 4.91 -8.46 3.97
C SER A 49 5.08 -7.79 5.34
N ARG A 50 6.16 -7.02 5.55
CA ARG A 50 6.47 -6.32 6.80
C ARG A 50 6.20 -4.82 6.68
N SER A 51 5.15 -4.35 7.35
CA SER A 51 4.70 -2.95 7.35
C SER A 51 5.79 -1.93 7.70
N ARG A 52 6.69 -2.27 8.64
CA ARG A 52 7.82 -1.40 9.04
C ARG A 52 8.81 -1.14 7.92
N VAL A 53 9.07 -2.12 7.05
CA VAL A 53 9.99 -1.96 5.92
C VAL A 53 9.32 -1.13 4.82
N ALA A 54 8.05 -1.41 4.52
CA ALA A 54 7.29 -0.66 3.53
C ALA A 54 7.24 0.85 3.85
N ALA A 55 7.06 1.21 5.13
CA ALA A 55 7.03 2.60 5.58
C ALA A 55 8.37 3.34 5.37
N LEU A 56 9.51 2.65 5.48
CA LEU A 56 10.83 3.25 5.24
C LEU A 56 11.19 3.30 3.75
N VAL A 57 10.81 2.28 2.99
CA VAL A 57 11.15 2.15 1.57
C VAL A 57 10.33 3.11 0.70
N GLY A 58 9.08 3.43 1.06
CA GLY A 58 8.23 4.34 0.27
C GLY A 58 8.88 5.71 0.03
N PRO A 59 9.26 6.45 1.08
CA PRO A 59 9.96 7.72 0.95
C PRO A 59 11.33 7.58 0.28
N LEU A 60 12.06 6.49 0.54
CA LEU A 60 13.34 6.23 -0.12
C LEU A 60 13.19 6.10 -1.63
N LEU A 61 12.12 5.43 -2.09
CA LEU A 61 11.83 5.25 -3.51
C LEU A 61 11.46 6.58 -4.18
N LEU A 62 10.70 7.44 -3.49
CA LEU A 62 10.42 8.80 -3.96
C LEU A 62 11.70 9.65 -4.04
N PHE A 63 12.61 9.50 -3.09
CA PHE A 63 13.89 10.19 -3.11
C PHE A 63 14.76 9.73 -4.29
N VAL A 64 14.94 8.41 -4.44
CA VAL A 64 15.72 7.82 -5.53
C VAL A 64 15.16 8.19 -6.90
N THR A 65 13.83 8.21 -7.05
CA THR A 65 13.18 8.63 -8.29
C THR A 65 13.34 10.12 -8.54
N THR A 66 13.46 10.97 -7.53
CA THR A 66 13.62 12.43 -7.71
C THR A 66 15.07 12.84 -8.02
N VAL A 67 16.06 12.12 -7.49
CA VAL A 67 17.50 12.44 -7.66
C VAL A 67 17.94 12.65 -9.12
N PRO A 68 17.55 11.80 -10.10
CA PRO A 68 17.93 11.96 -11.51
C PRO A 68 17.55 13.32 -12.10
N HIS A 69 16.44 13.92 -11.64
CA HIS A 69 16.00 15.24 -12.09
C HIS A 69 17.00 16.35 -11.73
N TYR A 70 17.60 16.28 -10.54
CA TYR A 70 18.56 17.27 -10.06
C TYR A 70 20.00 16.97 -10.48
N ALA A 71 20.32 15.70 -10.72
CA ALA A 71 21.67 15.28 -11.08
C ALA A 71 22.04 15.60 -12.54
N ILE A 72 21.04 15.74 -13.42
CA ILE A 72 21.26 15.87 -14.87
C ILE A 72 21.12 17.35 -15.27
N PRO A 73 22.11 17.92 -15.98
CA PRO A 73 22.04 19.30 -16.44
C PRO A 73 20.86 19.53 -17.39
N GLN A 74 20.26 20.71 -17.32
CA GLN A 74 19.09 21.10 -18.13
C GLN A 74 19.35 21.10 -19.65
N ASN A 75 20.62 21.15 -20.08
CA ASN A 75 21.04 21.21 -21.48
C ASN A 75 21.20 19.83 -22.15
N THR A 76 20.51 18.82 -21.62
CA THR A 76 20.67 17.43 -22.05
C THR A 76 19.75 17.11 -23.24
N SER A 77 20.16 16.14 -24.08
CA SER A 77 19.35 15.70 -25.22
C SER A 77 17.93 15.28 -24.82
N VAL A 78 16.96 15.57 -25.70
CA VAL A 78 15.53 15.30 -25.50
C VAL A 78 15.27 13.82 -25.16
N GLN A 79 16.07 12.91 -25.73
CA GLN A 79 15.97 11.47 -25.50
C GLN A 79 16.22 11.09 -24.04
N ILE A 80 17.20 11.73 -23.39
CA ILE A 80 17.52 11.48 -21.99
C ILE A 80 16.43 12.07 -21.10
N ARG A 81 15.86 13.23 -21.48
CA ARG A 81 14.70 13.79 -20.77
C ARG A 81 13.57 12.76 -20.72
N TYR A 82 13.20 12.18 -21.87
CA TYR A 82 12.20 11.09 -21.94
C TYR A 82 12.59 9.84 -21.15
N ALA A 83 13.86 9.43 -21.17
CA ALA A 83 14.32 8.26 -20.43
C ALA A 83 14.17 8.44 -18.92
N ILE A 84 14.44 9.65 -18.42
CA ILE A 84 14.29 9.98 -17.01
C ILE A 84 12.80 10.07 -16.64
N SER A 85 11.93 10.53 -17.53
CA SER A 85 10.47 10.66 -17.32
C SER A 85 9.72 9.33 -17.12
N VAL A 86 10.39 8.19 -17.29
CA VAL A 86 9.84 6.86 -16.92
C VAL A 86 9.69 6.73 -15.40
N LEU A 87 10.30 7.62 -14.62
CA LEU A 87 10.10 7.70 -13.18
C LEU A 87 8.98 8.71 -12.90
N PRO A 88 7.95 8.36 -12.11
CA PRO A 88 6.79 9.24 -11.93
C PRO A 88 7.14 10.58 -11.26
N CYS A 89 8.12 10.60 -10.34
CA CYS A 89 8.57 11.81 -9.67
C CYS A 89 9.32 12.77 -10.59
N THR A 90 10.12 12.26 -11.53
CA THR A 90 10.85 13.10 -12.48
C THR A 90 9.93 13.67 -13.55
N ALA A 91 8.99 12.88 -14.07
CA ALA A 91 7.99 13.35 -15.00
C ALA A 91 7.17 14.50 -14.39
N TYR A 92 6.84 14.38 -13.11
CA TYR A 92 6.10 15.42 -12.38
C TYR A 92 6.96 16.66 -12.16
N ALA A 93 8.22 16.50 -11.74
CA ALA A 93 9.15 17.62 -11.61
C ALA A 93 9.32 18.38 -12.93
N GLN A 94 9.49 17.67 -14.06
CA GLN A 94 9.60 18.30 -15.38
C GLN A 94 8.33 19.05 -15.80
N ALA A 95 7.14 18.53 -15.46
CA ALA A 95 5.87 19.23 -15.71
C ALA A 95 5.78 20.54 -14.89
N ILE A 96 6.17 20.49 -13.61
CA ILE A 96 6.23 21.68 -12.75
C ILE A 96 7.27 22.69 -13.24
N ASP A 97 8.42 22.24 -13.73
CA ASP A 97 9.43 23.13 -14.32
C ASP A 97 8.89 23.86 -15.54
N GLN A 98 8.13 23.17 -16.40
CA GLN A 98 7.45 23.81 -17.53
C GLN A 98 6.43 24.83 -17.05
N PHE A 99 5.58 24.49 -16.09
CA PHE A 99 4.64 25.44 -15.47
C PHE A 99 5.35 26.68 -14.91
N THR A 100 6.49 26.47 -14.26
CA THR A 100 7.29 27.54 -13.66
C THR A 100 7.87 28.45 -14.74
N GLN A 101 8.36 27.88 -15.85
CA GLN A 101 8.87 28.66 -16.98
C GLN A 101 7.79 29.57 -17.58
N TYR A 102 6.58 29.06 -17.80
CA TYR A 102 5.46 29.88 -18.29
C TYR A 102 5.07 30.98 -17.28
N ALA A 103 5.01 30.65 -15.99
CA ALA A 103 4.74 31.63 -14.94
C ALA A 103 5.83 32.72 -14.87
N THR A 104 7.11 32.37 -15.00
CA THR A 104 8.21 33.36 -15.00
C THR A 104 8.21 34.26 -16.23
N ASN A 105 7.68 33.77 -17.35
CA ASN A 105 7.52 34.56 -18.57
C ASN A 105 6.25 35.42 -18.56
N GLY A 106 5.42 35.33 -17.52
CA GLY A 106 4.12 36.02 -17.43
C GLY A 106 3.11 35.54 -18.48
N MET A 107 3.29 34.33 -19.00
CA MET A 107 2.38 33.73 -19.98
C MET A 107 1.40 32.79 -19.28
N ARG A 108 0.15 32.79 -19.75
CA ARG A 108 -0.86 31.85 -19.27
C ARG A 108 -0.63 30.49 -19.90
N PHE A 109 -0.65 29.43 -19.10
CA PHE A 109 -0.50 28.07 -19.60
C PHE A 109 -1.87 27.44 -19.80
N SER A 110 -2.24 27.20 -21.06
CA SER A 110 -3.53 26.60 -21.41
C SER A 110 -3.39 25.22 -22.06
N TRP A 111 -4.51 24.52 -22.25
CA TRP A 111 -4.57 23.20 -22.90
C TRP A 111 -4.02 23.19 -24.32
N SER A 112 -4.05 24.33 -25.03
CA SER A 112 -3.43 24.48 -26.34
C SER A 112 -1.92 24.30 -26.29
N ASP A 113 -1.30 24.74 -25.20
CA ASP A 113 0.16 24.84 -25.06
C ASP A 113 0.75 23.59 -24.39
N VAL A 114 -0.11 22.66 -23.95
CA VAL A 114 0.27 21.39 -23.31
C VAL A 114 1.12 20.51 -24.24
N TRP A 115 0.98 20.67 -25.56
CA TRP A 115 1.75 19.94 -26.57
C TRP A 115 2.99 20.69 -27.04
N ASP A 116 3.18 21.93 -26.60
CA ASP A 116 4.27 22.78 -27.09
C ASP A 116 5.60 22.50 -26.38
N GLY A 117 6.69 22.65 -27.13
CA GLY A 117 8.08 22.41 -26.71
C GLY A 117 8.64 21.01 -26.99
N ASP A 118 9.98 20.90 -26.93
CA ASP A 118 10.72 19.64 -27.18
C ASP A 118 10.34 18.52 -26.21
N TYR A 119 10.10 18.87 -24.94
CA TYR A 119 9.50 17.99 -23.94
C TYR A 119 8.26 18.69 -23.43
N SER A 120 7.11 18.18 -23.84
CA SER A 120 5.81 18.80 -23.57
C SER A 120 5.16 18.23 -22.31
N CYS A 121 4.31 19.04 -21.68
CA CYS A 121 3.51 18.61 -20.53
C CYS A 121 2.62 17.40 -20.89
N ALA A 122 2.13 17.34 -22.14
CA ALA A 122 1.41 16.19 -22.70
C ALA A 122 2.22 14.90 -22.57
N ALA A 123 3.51 14.95 -22.93
CA ALA A 123 4.37 13.79 -22.83
C ALA A 123 4.54 13.35 -21.38
N ALA A 124 4.79 14.29 -20.46
CA ALA A 124 4.86 13.98 -19.03
C ALA A 124 3.59 13.28 -18.51
N LEU A 125 2.41 13.75 -18.92
CA LEU A 125 1.13 13.13 -18.58
C LEU A 125 0.99 11.71 -19.15
N LEU A 126 1.43 11.50 -20.40
CA LEU A 126 1.41 10.18 -21.02
C LEU A 126 2.35 9.20 -20.31
N PHE A 127 3.55 9.63 -19.92
CA PHE A 127 4.47 8.81 -19.14
C PHE A 127 3.89 8.44 -17.77
N MET A 128 3.35 9.41 -17.02
CA MET A 128 2.67 9.11 -15.75
C MET A 128 1.50 8.15 -15.91
N LEU A 129 0.68 8.31 -16.95
CA LEU A 129 -0.43 7.40 -17.21
C LEU A 129 0.06 5.99 -17.55
N GLY A 130 1.15 5.90 -18.34
CA GLY A 130 1.83 4.65 -18.63
C GLY A 130 2.35 3.97 -17.35
N ASP A 131 3.00 4.71 -16.48
CA ASP A 131 3.50 4.23 -15.18
C ASP A 131 2.35 3.75 -14.29
N PHE A 132 1.24 4.48 -14.24
CA PHE A 132 0.05 4.06 -13.49
C PHE A 132 -0.45 2.70 -13.97
N ILE A 133 -0.61 2.51 -15.29
CA ILE A 133 -1.05 1.24 -15.86
C ILE A 133 -0.03 0.14 -15.54
N PHE A 134 1.26 0.43 -15.72
CA PHE A 134 2.33 -0.52 -15.45
C PHE A 134 2.34 -0.97 -13.98
N TYR A 135 2.28 -0.04 -13.02
CA TYR A 135 2.24 -0.36 -11.59
C TYR A 135 0.94 -1.04 -11.18
N MET A 136 -0.20 -0.67 -11.76
CA MET A 136 -1.46 -1.38 -11.50
C MET A 136 -1.42 -2.82 -12.01
N LEU A 137 -0.89 -3.05 -13.22
CA LEU A 137 -0.69 -4.40 -13.74
C LEU A 137 0.28 -5.20 -12.88
N LEU A 138 1.37 -4.58 -12.43
CA LEU A 138 2.34 -5.21 -11.54
C LEU A 138 1.74 -5.53 -10.18
N ALA A 139 0.92 -4.65 -9.61
CA ALA A 139 0.21 -4.89 -8.34
C ALA A 139 -0.76 -6.07 -8.47
N LEU A 140 -1.59 -6.08 -9.52
CA LEU A 140 -2.49 -7.19 -9.81
C LEU A 140 -1.72 -8.50 -10.07
N TYR A 141 -0.57 -8.42 -10.73
CA TYR A 141 0.31 -9.58 -10.95
C TYR A 141 0.86 -10.10 -9.62
N LEU A 142 1.40 -9.23 -8.77
CA LEU A 142 1.94 -9.62 -7.46
C LEU A 142 0.87 -10.21 -6.54
N ASP A 143 -0.34 -9.68 -6.54
CA ASP A 143 -1.48 -10.25 -5.79
C ASP A 143 -1.84 -11.68 -6.25
N LEU A 144 -1.59 -12.01 -7.51
CA LEU A 144 -1.76 -13.37 -8.04
C LEU A 144 -0.55 -14.26 -7.71
N VAL A 145 0.67 -13.73 -7.80
CA VAL A 145 1.92 -14.48 -7.65
C VAL A 145 2.24 -14.80 -6.19
N VAL A 146 1.98 -13.87 -5.26
CA VAL A 146 2.41 -13.96 -3.86
C VAL A 146 1.33 -14.71 -3.05
N PRO A 147 1.54 -15.99 -2.68
CA PRO A 147 0.59 -16.72 -1.85
C PRO A 147 0.59 -16.14 -0.44
N GLY A 148 -0.47 -15.43 -0.06
CA GLY A 148 -0.71 -15.11 1.34
C GLY A 148 -0.79 -16.39 2.19
N GLU A 149 -0.36 -16.31 3.46
CA GLU A 149 -0.20 -17.45 4.38
C GLU A 149 -1.45 -18.36 4.57
N HIS A 150 -2.63 -17.99 4.08
CA HIS A 150 -3.88 -18.76 4.27
C HIS A 150 -4.79 -18.89 3.03
N GLY A 151 -4.33 -18.59 1.81
CA GLY A 151 -5.16 -18.62 0.59
C GLY A 151 -4.51 -19.37 -0.57
N ARG A 152 -5.25 -20.23 -1.27
CA ARG A 152 -4.74 -21.03 -2.39
C ARG A 152 -4.10 -20.13 -3.47
N PRO A 153 -2.86 -20.41 -3.91
CA PRO A 153 -2.21 -19.66 -4.98
C PRO A 153 -2.99 -19.82 -6.28
N ARG A 154 -3.38 -18.70 -6.92
CA ARG A 154 -3.78 -18.73 -8.32
C ARG A 154 -2.53 -18.45 -9.15
N HIS A 155 -2.20 -19.37 -10.04
CA HIS A 155 -0.94 -19.40 -10.77
C HIS A 155 -0.71 -18.11 -11.59
N PRO A 156 0.49 -17.51 -11.52
CA PRO A 156 0.78 -16.19 -12.07
C PRO A 156 0.90 -16.11 -13.59
N LEU A 157 0.88 -17.24 -14.30
CA LEU A 157 0.85 -17.29 -15.77
C LEU A 157 -0.46 -17.90 -16.26
N PHE A 158 -1.45 -17.05 -16.60
CA PHE A 158 -2.68 -17.46 -17.30
C PHE A 158 -2.51 -17.54 -18.84
N PHE A 159 -1.35 -17.12 -19.37
CA PHE A 159 -1.09 -17.08 -20.82
C PHE A 159 -0.45 -18.35 -21.43
N LEU A 160 -0.07 -19.37 -20.63
CA LEU A 160 0.42 -20.65 -21.19
C LEU A 160 -0.70 -21.70 -21.31
N PRO A 161 -0.75 -22.46 -22.41
CA PRO A 161 -1.87 -23.33 -22.75
C PRO A 161 -2.06 -24.46 -21.74
N ALA A 162 -3.34 -24.74 -21.50
CA ALA A 162 -3.96 -25.61 -20.52
C ALA A 162 -3.55 -27.10 -20.49
N ARG A 163 -2.49 -27.52 -21.17
CA ARG A 163 -2.23 -28.94 -21.45
C ARG A 163 -1.45 -29.71 -20.38
N TRP A 164 -1.06 -29.06 -19.28
CA TRP A 164 -0.30 -29.69 -18.19
C TRP A 164 -0.98 -29.57 -16.81
N ARG A 165 -2.25 -29.14 -16.76
CA ARG A 165 -2.98 -29.00 -15.49
C ARG A 165 -3.56 -30.35 -15.06
N CYS A 166 -2.73 -31.19 -14.45
CA CYS A 166 -3.18 -32.37 -13.74
C CYS A 166 -2.64 -32.37 -12.30
N HIS A 167 -3.56 -32.58 -11.35
CA HIS A 167 -3.39 -32.76 -9.91
C HIS A 167 -2.83 -31.52 -9.16
N THR A 168 -3.50 -30.98 -8.14
CA THR A 168 -3.91 -31.73 -6.96
C THR A 168 -5.22 -31.24 -6.35
N THR A 169 -5.91 -32.23 -5.81
CA THR A 169 -7.27 -32.27 -5.32
C THR A 169 -7.43 -31.54 -3.98
N SER A 170 -8.56 -30.82 -3.87
CA SER A 170 -9.45 -30.76 -2.71
C SER A 170 -8.89 -31.26 -1.36
N LYS A 171 -8.43 -30.33 -0.49
CA LYS A 171 -8.30 -30.58 0.95
C LYS A 171 -8.92 -29.50 1.87
N SER A 172 -9.33 -28.33 1.35
CA SER A 172 -9.85 -27.23 2.19
C SER A 172 -11.36 -27.21 2.41
N ALA A 173 -12.13 -28.08 1.73
CA ALA A 173 -13.58 -28.20 1.97
C ALA A 173 -13.92 -28.98 3.26
N LEU A 174 -13.04 -29.90 3.69
CA LEU A 174 -13.29 -30.78 4.83
C LEU A 174 -13.15 -30.08 6.19
N ARG A 175 -12.35 -29.01 6.28
CA ARG A 175 -12.10 -28.28 7.54
C ARG A 175 -13.29 -27.38 7.93
N ARG A 176 -14.08 -26.91 6.96
CA ARG A 176 -15.29 -26.09 7.20
C ARG A 176 -16.48 -26.91 7.70
N GLN A 177 -16.62 -28.18 7.30
CA GLN A 177 -17.70 -29.03 7.80
C GLN A 177 -17.52 -29.45 9.27
N ARG A 178 -16.29 -29.49 9.79
CA ARG A 178 -16.02 -29.91 11.18
C ARG A 178 -16.35 -28.84 12.22
N ALA A 179 -16.33 -27.55 11.83
CA ALA A 179 -16.61 -26.42 12.71
C ALA A 179 -18.10 -26.05 12.81
N ALA A 180 -18.94 -26.60 11.94
CA ALA A 180 -20.37 -26.25 11.86
C ALA A 180 -21.30 -27.29 12.53
N ARG A 181 -20.78 -28.18 13.39
CA ARG A 181 -21.65 -29.04 14.21
C ARG A 181 -22.22 -28.22 15.38
N PRO A 182 -23.56 -28.08 15.51
CA PRO A 182 -24.16 -27.53 16.72
C PRO A 182 -23.76 -28.38 17.94
N ILE A 183 -23.36 -27.69 19.01
CA ILE A 183 -22.97 -28.29 20.28
C ILE A 183 -24.25 -28.89 20.92
N PRO A 184 -24.28 -30.18 21.30
CA PRO A 184 -25.45 -30.76 21.97
C PRO A 184 -25.61 -30.13 23.37
N PRO A 185 -26.86 -29.99 23.89
CA PRO A 185 -27.08 -29.41 25.22
C PRO A 185 -26.40 -30.26 26.30
N LEU A 186 -25.71 -29.59 27.24
CA LEU A 186 -25.00 -30.22 28.34
C LEU A 186 -25.98 -31.00 29.25
N PRO A 187 -25.76 -32.30 29.51
CA PRO A 187 -26.54 -33.03 30.51
C PRO A 187 -26.27 -32.46 31.91
N LEU A 188 -27.34 -32.14 32.63
CA LEU A 188 -27.31 -31.70 34.02
C LEU A 188 -26.57 -32.73 34.88
N ALA A 189 -25.69 -32.24 35.76
CA ALA A 189 -24.93 -33.05 36.68
C ALA A 189 -25.86 -33.77 37.67
N GLU A 190 -25.87 -35.10 37.63
CA GLU A 190 -26.39 -35.94 38.70
C GLU A 190 -25.21 -36.68 39.38
N PRO A 191 -25.27 -36.91 40.70
CA PRO A 191 -24.11 -37.18 41.55
C PRO A 191 -23.93 -38.69 41.85
N HIS A 192 -22.69 -39.21 41.82
CA HIS A 192 -22.17 -40.48 42.42
C HIS A 192 -20.84 -40.82 41.69
N ASP A 193 -19.70 -41.25 42.23
CA ASP A 193 -19.26 -41.74 43.55
C ASP A 193 -17.75 -41.42 43.73
N VAL A 194 -17.32 -41.11 44.95
CA VAL A 194 -15.91 -40.88 45.33
C VAL A 194 -15.23 -42.21 45.66
N PRO A 195 -14.05 -42.55 45.09
CA PRO A 195 -13.26 -43.69 45.59
C PRO A 195 -12.50 -43.32 46.88
N ARG A 196 -12.70 -44.09 47.96
CA ARG A 196 -11.86 -44.05 49.18
C ARG A 196 -10.67 -45.01 49.05
N ASP A 197 -9.47 -44.53 49.35
CA ASP A 197 -8.24 -45.33 49.49
C ASP A 197 -8.06 -45.81 50.95
N PRO A 198 -7.77 -47.10 51.23
CA PRO A 198 -7.78 -47.68 52.57
C PRO A 198 -6.39 -47.90 53.24
N SER A 199 -5.43 -46.98 53.13
CA SER A 199 -4.25 -47.01 54.00
C SER A 199 -3.70 -45.62 54.34
N GLY A 200 -3.98 -45.18 55.57
CA GLY A 200 -3.54 -43.89 56.09
C GLY A 200 -2.04 -43.83 56.30
N SER A 201 -1.35 -43.08 55.45
CA SER A 201 -0.31 -42.15 55.92
C SER A 201 -0.21 -40.97 54.95
N PHE A 202 -0.04 -39.81 55.57
CA PHE A 202 -0.28 -38.48 55.03
C PHE A 202 1.06 -37.92 54.53
N ALA A 203 1.16 -37.60 53.24
CA ALA A 203 2.27 -36.79 52.73
C ALA A 203 1.89 -35.31 52.81
N TYR A 204 2.44 -34.61 53.81
CA TYR A 204 2.33 -33.15 53.99
C TYR A 204 3.36 -32.40 53.12
N ALA A 205 2.86 -31.31 52.50
CA ALA A 205 3.45 -29.97 52.42
C ALA A 205 4.63 -29.69 51.42
N PRO A 206 4.77 -28.44 50.90
CA PRO A 206 4.30 -27.19 51.50
C PRO A 206 3.41 -26.28 50.66
N THR A 207 2.36 -25.84 51.34
CA THR A 207 1.73 -24.52 51.19
C THR A 207 2.75 -23.41 51.45
N CYS A 208 2.96 -22.53 50.47
CA CYS A 208 3.53 -21.22 50.70
C CYS A 208 2.37 -20.25 50.99
N SER A 209 2.15 -19.95 52.26
CA SER A 209 1.26 -18.87 52.70
C SER A 209 1.96 -18.03 53.77
N SER A 210 2.37 -16.81 53.42
CA SER A 210 2.44 -15.64 54.31
C SER A 210 2.57 -14.42 53.37
N SER A 211 1.91 -13.28 53.53
CA SER A 211 1.38 -12.66 54.73
C SER A 211 0.29 -11.66 54.32
N ARG A 212 -0.89 -11.75 54.95
CA ARG A 212 -1.87 -10.67 54.99
C ARG A 212 -1.60 -9.91 56.30
N ARG A 213 -1.07 -8.68 56.22
CA ARG A 213 -1.17 -7.72 57.33
C ARG A 213 -2.42 -6.89 57.10
N GLN A 214 -3.44 -7.15 57.92
CA GLN A 214 -4.58 -6.26 58.12
C GLN A 214 -4.11 -4.98 58.80
N THR A 215 -4.66 -3.84 58.39
CA THR A 215 -5.19 -2.81 59.30
C THR A 215 -6.07 -1.88 58.47
N GLY A 216 -7.39 -1.97 58.67
CA GLY A 216 -8.26 -0.83 58.41
C GLY A 216 -8.35 0.04 59.67
N VAL A 217 -9.06 1.17 59.51
CA VAL A 217 -9.56 2.15 60.51
C VAL A 217 -8.70 3.43 60.61
N VAL A 218 -9.20 4.68 60.57
CA VAL A 218 -10.50 5.35 60.28
C VAL A 218 -10.19 6.87 60.28
N ASP A 219 -10.96 7.65 59.49
CA ASP A 219 -11.30 9.10 59.53
C ASP A 219 -10.28 10.20 59.91
N ALA A 220 -10.21 11.20 59.02
CA ALA A 220 -10.47 12.62 59.32
C ALA A 220 -10.99 13.32 58.05
#